data_AF-A0A285Q5G0-F1
#
_entry.id   AF-A0A285Q5G0-F1
#
_cell.length_a   1.000
_cell.length_b   1.000
_cell.length_c   1.000
_cell.angle_alpha   90.00
_cell.angle_beta   90.00
_cell.angle_gamma   90.00
#
_symmetry.space_group_name_H-M   'P 1'
#
loop_
_entity.id
_entity.type
_entity.pdbx_description
1 polymer ?
#
loop_
_entity_poly.entity_id
_entity_poly.type
_entity_poly.pdbx_seq_one_letter_code
_entity_poly.pdbx_strand_id
1 'polypeptide(L)'
;MALFSQKNAQKQLNAEAEKVNRADLETLLERQRAIEDKVKGSGKLNRFSADIKLMFSMIRDYWNGSYRDVPWKSIAAIAGALLYVMNPLDFIPDLIIGFGFLDDAGVVALCLKLVESDLHKYAAWKEHKDDAGRFA
;
A
#
# COMPACT_ATOMS: atom_id res chain seq x y z
N MET A 1 36.66 -6.77 5.95
CA MET A 1 36.30 -5.58 5.13
C MET A 1 35.19 -4.68 5.73
N ALA A 2 34.62 -4.94 6.93
CA ALA A 2 33.53 -4.11 7.49
C ALA A 2 33.98 -2.97 8.44
N LEU A 3 35.20 -3.03 9.00
CA LEU A 3 35.68 -2.08 10.03
C LEU A 3 36.14 -0.72 9.47
N PHE A 4 36.50 -0.64 8.19
CA PHE A 4 36.88 0.62 7.53
C PHE A 4 35.67 1.49 7.17
N SER A 5 34.48 0.90 7.01
CA SER A 5 33.24 1.62 6.72
C SER A 5 32.77 2.44 7.91
N GLN A 6 32.79 1.87 9.11
CA GLN A 6 32.35 2.51 10.36
C GLN A 6 33.16 3.78 10.71
N LYS A 7 34.50 3.73 10.65
CA LYS A 7 35.36 4.88 10.99
C LYS A 7 35.24 6.03 9.98
N ASN A 8 35.05 5.70 8.70
CA ASN A 8 34.86 6.70 7.65
C ASN A 8 33.45 7.32 7.70
N ALA A 9 32.43 6.51 8.01
CA ALA A 9 31.07 6.98 8.24
C ALA A 9 30.99 7.95 9.43
N GLN A 10 31.68 7.64 10.54
CA GLN A 10 31.70 8.52 11.71
C GLN A 10 32.40 9.85 11.45
N LYS A 11 33.49 9.86 10.68
CA LYS A 11 34.19 11.09 10.29
C LYS A 11 33.35 11.96 9.36
N GLN A 12 32.63 11.37 8.41
CA GLN A 12 31.74 12.11 7.52
C GLN A 12 30.52 12.64 8.27
N LEU A 13 29.92 11.86 9.17
CA LEU A 13 28.81 12.33 10.02
C LEU A 13 29.21 13.51 10.90
N ASN A 14 30.39 13.49 11.53
CA ASN A 14 30.84 14.60 12.37
C ASN A 14 31.18 15.86 11.55
N ALA A 15 31.78 15.70 10.36
CA ALA A 15 32.11 16.81 9.47
C ALA A 15 30.86 17.44 8.81
N GLU A 16 29.81 16.65 8.58
CA GLU A 16 28.50 17.11 8.10
C GLU A 16 27.69 17.73 9.24
N ALA A 17 27.73 17.17 10.46
CA ALA A 17 27.05 17.71 11.63
C ALA A 17 27.57 19.11 12.04
N GLU A 18 28.85 19.41 11.82
CA GLU A 18 29.41 20.76 12.03
C GLU A 18 28.93 21.79 10.99
N LYS A 19 28.42 21.35 9.83
CA LYS A 19 27.89 22.25 8.79
C LYS A 19 26.39 22.51 8.90
N VAL A 20 25.66 21.72 9.69
CA VAL A 20 24.23 21.94 9.93
C VAL A 20 24.08 23.15 10.84
N ASN A 21 23.71 24.29 10.24
CA ASN A 21 23.51 25.53 10.96
C ASN A 21 22.09 25.57 11.55
N ARG A 22 21.87 26.31 12.64
CA ARG A 22 20.52 26.40 13.27
C ARG A 22 19.43 26.85 12.29
N ALA A 23 19.79 27.64 11.28
CA ALA A 23 18.89 28.10 10.22
C ALA A 23 18.35 26.96 9.34
N ASP A 24 19.10 25.88 9.13
CA ASP A 24 18.64 24.71 8.37
C ASP A 24 17.61 23.92 9.17
N LEU A 25 17.77 23.86 10.51
CA LEU A 25 16.81 23.24 11.41
C LEU A 25 15.50 24.03 11.49
N GLU A 26 15.55 25.36 11.51
CA GLU A 26 14.35 26.21 11.43
C GLU A 26 13.62 26.03 10.09
N THR A 27 14.37 25.98 8.98
CA THR A 27 13.80 25.72 7.65
C THR A 27 13.14 24.34 7.57
N LEU A 28 13.71 23.33 8.23
CA LEU A 28 13.10 22.00 8.33
C LEU A 28 11.84 22.00 9.19
N LEU A 29 11.82 22.71 10.31
CA LEU A 29 10.64 22.81 11.18
C LEU A 29 9.48 23.58 10.52
N GLU A 30 9.77 24.62 9.73
CA GLU A 30 8.77 25.29 8.89
C GLU A 30 8.25 24.37 7.77
N ARG A 31 9.15 23.64 7.10
CA ARG A 31 8.77 22.68 6.04
C ARG A 31 8.03 21.47 6.59
N GLN A 32 8.28 21.07 7.83
CA GLN A 32 7.58 19.96 8.47
C GLN A 32 6.07 20.22 8.54
N ARG A 33 5.68 21.48 8.83
CA ARG A 33 4.26 21.88 8.84
C ARG A 33 3.64 21.82 7.44
N ALA A 34 4.36 22.27 6.41
CA ALA A 34 3.93 22.17 5.02
C ALA A 34 3.86 20.71 4.49
N ILE A 35 4.74 19.82 4.99
CA ILE A 35 4.70 18.39 4.70
C ILE A 35 3.53 17.74 5.43
N GLU A 36 3.30 18.05 6.71
CA GLU A 36 2.14 17.56 7.45
C GLU A 36 0.82 17.99 6.81
N ASP A 37 0.70 19.25 6.37
CA ASP A 37 -0.51 19.74 5.70
C ASP A 37 -0.68 19.11 4.31
N LYS A 38 0.41 18.86 3.58
CA LYS A 38 0.35 18.11 2.32
C LYS A 38 -0.02 16.65 2.54
N VAL A 39 0.45 16.01 3.60
CA VAL A 39 0.16 14.59 3.89
C VAL A 39 -1.27 14.44 4.41
N LYS A 40 -1.68 15.27 5.39
CA LYS A 40 -3.06 15.33 5.91
C LYS A 40 -4.07 15.79 4.85
N GLY A 41 -3.68 16.72 3.98
CA GLY A 41 -4.48 17.23 2.87
C GLY A 41 -4.40 16.40 1.58
N SER A 42 -3.44 15.46 1.48
CA SER A 42 -3.38 14.57 0.32
C SER A 42 -4.50 13.55 0.43
N GLY A 43 -5.61 13.81 -0.25
CA GLY A 43 -6.70 12.84 -0.42
C GLY A 43 -6.26 11.47 -0.95
N LYS A 44 -5.00 11.31 -1.37
CA LYS A 44 -4.37 10.03 -1.75
C LYS A 44 -4.35 9.00 -0.62
N LEU A 45 -3.98 9.39 0.61
CA LEU A 45 -3.99 8.45 1.75
C LEU A 45 -5.41 8.05 2.13
N ASN A 46 -6.34 9.00 2.07
CA ASN A 46 -7.76 8.74 2.31
C ASN A 46 -8.34 7.80 1.24
N ARG A 47 -8.00 8.02 -0.03
CA ARG A 47 -8.39 7.14 -1.15
C ARG A 47 -7.84 5.74 -0.98
N PHE A 48 -6.56 5.61 -0.66
CA PHE A 48 -5.94 4.31 -0.41
C PHE A 48 -6.62 3.55 0.76
N SER A 49 -6.95 4.25 1.84
CA SER A 49 -7.72 3.66 2.95
C SER A 49 -9.13 3.23 2.52
N ALA A 50 -9.80 4.02 1.68
CA ALA A 50 -11.11 3.68 1.12
C ALA A 50 -11.02 2.44 0.21
N ASP A 51 -9.99 2.36 -0.63
CA ASP A 51 -9.75 1.23 -1.54
C ASP A 51 -9.50 -0.07 -0.74
N ILE A 52 -8.71 -0.02 0.33
CA ILE A 52 -8.51 -1.15 1.26
C ILE A 52 -9.84 -1.60 1.87
N LYS A 53 -10.66 -0.66 2.37
CA LYS A 53 -11.97 -0.99 2.95
C LYS A 53 -12.90 -1.63 1.91
N LEU A 54 -12.85 -1.17 0.67
CA LEU A 54 -13.63 -1.71 -0.43
C LEU A 54 -13.19 -3.14 -0.76
N MET A 55 -11.88 -3.38 -0.85
CA MET A 55 -11.30 -4.71 -1.06
C MET A 55 -11.73 -5.72 0.03
N PHE A 56 -11.66 -5.34 1.31
CA PHE A 56 -12.14 -6.18 2.41
C PHE A 56 -13.65 -6.43 2.34
N SER A 57 -14.42 -5.42 1.92
CA SER A 57 -15.86 -5.56 1.76
C SER A 57 -16.21 -6.56 0.65
N MET A 58 -15.49 -6.51 -0.47
CA MET A 58 -15.69 -7.41 -1.60
C MET A 58 -15.46 -8.87 -1.19
N ILE A 59 -14.38 -9.14 -0.46
CA ILE A 59 -14.09 -10.47 0.10
C ILE A 59 -15.23 -10.93 1.02
N ARG A 60 -15.71 -10.05 1.90
CA ARG A 60 -16.80 -10.36 2.83
C ARG A 60 -18.11 -10.67 2.10
N ASP A 61 -18.50 -9.85 1.14
CA ASP A 61 -19.75 -10.02 0.40
C ASP A 61 -19.69 -11.26 -0.51
N TYR A 62 -18.51 -11.60 -1.02
CA TYR A 62 -18.27 -12.85 -1.72
C TYR A 62 -18.42 -14.06 -0.79
N TRP A 63 -17.82 -14.01 0.39
CA TRP A 63 -17.91 -15.09 1.38
C TRP A 63 -19.34 -15.30 1.89
N ASN A 64 -20.06 -14.21 2.15
CA ASN A 64 -21.47 -14.23 2.58
C ASN A 64 -22.43 -14.61 1.43
N GLY A 65 -21.94 -14.77 0.20
CA GLY A 65 -22.75 -15.09 -0.97
C GLY A 65 -23.63 -13.93 -1.47
N SER A 66 -23.47 -12.73 -0.92
CA SER A 66 -24.20 -11.52 -1.33
C SER A 66 -23.74 -10.99 -2.70
N TYR A 67 -22.50 -11.27 -3.09
CA TYR A 67 -21.93 -10.88 -4.37
C TYR A 67 -21.07 -12.00 -4.95
N ARG A 68 -21.51 -12.65 -6.03
CA ARG A 68 -20.76 -13.73 -6.72
C ARG A 68 -20.41 -13.42 -8.17
N ASP A 69 -20.71 -12.22 -8.64
CA ASP A 69 -20.37 -11.77 -10.00
C ASP A 69 -18.91 -11.28 -10.08
N VAL A 70 -18.01 -12.16 -9.65
CA VAL A 70 -16.56 -11.97 -9.70
C VAL A 70 -15.88 -13.34 -9.73
N PRO A 71 -14.89 -13.56 -10.61
CA PRO A 71 -14.16 -14.82 -10.64
C PRO A 71 -13.34 -15.02 -9.36
N TRP A 72 -13.21 -16.27 -8.92
CA TRP A 72 -12.40 -16.64 -7.74
C TRP A 72 -10.96 -16.10 -7.80
N LYS A 73 -10.39 -16.05 -9.01
CA LYS A 73 -9.05 -15.50 -9.25
C LYS A 73 -8.93 -14.05 -8.78
N SER A 74 -9.98 -13.24 -8.94
CA SER A 74 -9.98 -11.85 -8.50
C SER A 74 -10.01 -11.74 -6.98
N ILE A 75 -10.81 -12.59 -6.31
CA ILE A 75 -10.82 -12.67 -4.84
C ILE A 75 -9.45 -13.08 -4.28
N ALA A 76 -8.80 -14.08 -4.90
CA ALA A 76 -7.46 -14.52 -4.52
C ALA A 76 -6.41 -13.42 -4.71
N ALA A 77 -6.48 -12.66 -5.81
CA ALA A 77 -5.58 -11.54 -6.06
C ALA A 77 -5.77 -10.37 -5.08
N ILE A 78 -7.01 -10.02 -4.73
CA ILE A 78 -7.29 -9.02 -3.68
C ILE A 78 -6.72 -9.48 -2.33
N ALA A 79 -6.95 -10.75 -1.97
CA ALA A 79 -6.43 -11.31 -0.74
C ALA A 79 -4.89 -11.26 -0.70
N GLY A 80 -4.23 -11.65 -1.79
CA GLY A 80 -2.77 -11.55 -1.92
C GLY A 80 -2.26 -10.11 -1.81
N ALA A 81 -2.92 -9.15 -2.45
CA ALA A 81 -2.57 -7.73 -2.37
C ALA A 81 -2.71 -7.19 -0.94
N LEU A 82 -3.78 -7.55 -0.21
CA LEU A 82 -3.97 -7.15 1.18
C LEU A 82 -2.91 -7.75 2.11
N LEU A 83 -2.57 -9.03 1.93
CA LEU A 83 -1.50 -9.69 2.68
C LEU A 83 -0.14 -9.03 2.44
N TYR A 84 0.15 -8.65 1.18
CA TYR A 84 1.36 -7.90 0.84
C TYR A 84 1.44 -6.54 1.54
N VAL A 85 0.33 -5.80 1.62
CA VAL A 85 0.28 -4.51 2.33
C VAL A 85 0.53 -4.70 3.83
N MET A 86 0.04 -5.78 4.43
CA MET A 86 0.23 -6.06 5.86
C MET A 86 1.66 -6.46 6.20
N ASN A 87 2.29 -7.27 5.36
CA ASN A 87 3.65 -7.72 5.58
C ASN A 87 4.44 -7.85 4.26
N PRO A 88 4.98 -6.75 3.73
CA PRO A 88 5.68 -6.77 2.45
C PRO A 88 6.99 -7.56 2.50
N LEU A 89 7.57 -7.77 3.68
CA LEU A 89 8.88 -8.40 3.86
C LEU A 89 8.83 -9.88 4.20
N ASP A 90 7.66 -10.49 4.37
CA ASP A 90 7.53 -11.90 4.80
C ASP A 90 7.17 -12.81 3.63
N PHE A 91 6.25 -12.37 2.77
CA PHE A 91 5.89 -13.09 1.53
C PHE A 91 7.01 -13.08 0.49
N ILE A 92 7.74 -11.97 0.35
CA ILE A 92 8.80 -11.86 -0.67
C ILE A 92 9.95 -12.85 -0.37
N PRO A 93 10.53 -12.92 0.84
CA PRO A 93 11.65 -13.84 1.11
C PRO A 93 11.25 -15.31 1.14
N ASP A 94 10.08 -15.65 1.71
CA ASP A 94 9.61 -17.05 1.80
C ASP A 94 9.32 -17.64 0.41
N LEU A 95 8.78 -16.84 -0.52
CA LEU A 95 8.53 -17.26 -1.90
C LEU A 95 9.82 -17.36 -2.73
N ILE A 96 10.75 -16.41 -2.56
CA ILE A 96 12.05 -16.41 -3.28
C ILE A 96 12.93 -17.60 -2.87
N ILE A 97 12.92 -17.96 -1.59
CA ILE A 97 13.75 -19.06 -1.06
C ILE A 97 13.06 -20.42 -1.25
N GLY A 98 11.72 -20.47 -1.37
CA GLY A 98 10.94 -21.70 -1.47
C GLY A 98 10.52 -22.16 -2.87
N PHE A 99 10.38 -21.28 -3.87
CA PHE A 99 9.88 -21.64 -5.21
C PHE A 99 10.67 -20.96 -6.34
N GLY A 100 11.19 -21.76 -7.26
CA GLY A 100 12.04 -21.29 -8.35
C GLY A 100 11.32 -20.47 -9.43
N PHE A 101 11.84 -19.25 -9.66
CA PHE A 101 12.07 -18.61 -10.97
C PHE A 101 10.91 -18.37 -11.97
N LEU A 102 9.79 -17.76 -11.59
CA LEU A 102 8.86 -17.17 -12.57
C LEU A 102 8.25 -15.81 -12.13
N ASP A 103 9.10 -14.77 -12.13
CA ASP A 103 8.78 -13.32 -12.21
C ASP A 103 7.40 -12.82 -11.68
N ASP A 104 7.20 -12.85 -10.35
CA ASP A 104 5.90 -12.57 -9.70
C ASP A 104 5.46 -11.09 -9.72
N ALA A 105 6.37 -10.13 -9.86
CA ALA A 105 5.97 -8.72 -9.94
C ALA A 105 5.08 -8.46 -11.17
N GLY A 106 5.37 -9.15 -12.29
CA GLY A 106 4.55 -9.12 -13.49
C GLY A 106 3.20 -9.80 -13.31
N VAL A 107 3.18 -10.95 -12.63
CA VAL A 107 1.94 -11.71 -12.35
C VAL A 107 1.03 -10.94 -11.40
N VAL A 108 1.57 -10.39 -10.30
CA VAL A 108 0.82 -9.55 -9.35
C VAL A 108 0.33 -8.28 -10.04
N ALA A 109 1.16 -7.61 -10.85
CA ALA A 109 0.73 -6.42 -11.60
C ALA A 109 -0.38 -6.75 -12.60
N LEU A 110 -0.30 -7.88 -13.31
CA LEU A 110 -1.35 -8.34 -14.21
C LEU A 110 -2.63 -8.71 -13.45
N CYS A 111 -2.51 -9.39 -12.31
CA CYS A 111 -3.62 -9.70 -11.41
C CYS A 111 -4.29 -8.42 -10.92
N LEU A 112 -3.55 -7.45 -10.40
CA LEU A 112 -4.08 -6.16 -9.98
C LEU A 112 -4.81 -5.46 -11.13
N LYS A 113 -4.25 -5.46 -12.33
CA LYS A 113 -4.89 -4.88 -13.52
C LYS A 113 -6.17 -5.60 -13.94
N LEU A 114 -6.22 -6.92 -13.83
CA LEU A 114 -7.42 -7.72 -14.15
C LEU A 114 -8.53 -7.44 -13.13
N VAL A 115 -8.16 -7.38 -11.86
CA VAL A 115 -9.08 -7.16 -10.74
C VAL A 115 -9.58 -5.72 -10.65
N GLU A 116 -8.82 -4.73 -11.14
CA GLU A 116 -9.22 -3.32 -11.12
C GLU A 116 -10.63 -3.13 -11.68
N SER A 117 -10.93 -3.77 -12.82
CA SER A 117 -12.26 -3.72 -13.44
C SER A 117 -13.35 -4.37 -12.58
N ASP A 118 -13.04 -5.47 -11.89
CA ASP A 118 -13.99 -6.17 -11.02
C ASP A 118 -14.23 -5.40 -9.72
N LEU A 119 -13.21 -4.73 -9.18
CA LEU A 119 -13.32 -3.86 -8.02
C LEU A 119 -14.21 -2.64 -8.34
N HIS A 120 -14.09 -2.07 -9.54
CA HIS A 120 -14.97 -1.01 -10.02
C HIS A 120 -16.43 -1.47 -10.16
N LYS A 121 -16.67 -2.65 -10.73
CA LYS A 121 -18.03 -3.22 -10.82
C LYS A 121 -18.63 -3.45 -9.43
N TYR A 122 -17.84 -4.00 -8.51
CA TYR A 122 -18.27 -4.20 -7.12
C TYR A 122 -18.57 -2.86 -6.42
N ALA A 123 -17.74 -1.83 -6.64
CA ALA A 123 -17.99 -0.49 -6.09
C ALA A 123 -19.34 0.06 -6.54
N ALA A 124 -19.63 -0.01 -7.85
CA ALA A 124 -20.89 0.44 -8.42
C ALA A 124 -22.08 -0.36 -7.87
N TRP A 125 -21.96 -1.69 -7.77
CA TRP A 125 -22.99 -2.53 -7.16
C TRP A 125 -23.25 -2.16 -5.70
N LYS A 126 -22.18 -1.91 -4.94
CA LYS A 126 -22.28 -1.56 -3.53
C LYS A 126 -22.94 -0.20 -3.30
N GLU A 127 -22.59 0.79 -4.12
CA GLU A 127 -23.22 2.11 -4.10
C GLU A 127 -24.73 2.01 -4.36
N HIS A 128 -25.14 1.24 -5.38
CA HIS A 128 -26.56 0.96 -5.65
C HIS A 128 -27.27 0.25 -4.48
N LYS A 129 -26.60 -0.67 -3.80
CA LYS A 129 -27.16 -1.40 -2.66
C LYS A 129 -27.33 -0.51 -1.43
N ASP A 130 -26.35 0.35 -1.16
CA ASP A 130 -26.39 1.28 -0.04
C ASP A 130 -27.48 2.35 -0.26
N ASP A 131 -27.66 2.83 -1.50
CA ASP A 131 -28.77 3.71 -1.87
C ASP A 131 -30.12 3.01 -1.70
N ALA A 132 -30.29 1.78 -2.20
CA ALA A 132 -31.54 1.03 -2.05
C ALA A 132 -31.90 0.76 -0.58
N GLY A 133 -30.92 0.54 0.29
CA GLY A 133 -31.13 0.40 1.73
C GLY A 133 -31.41 1.70 2.47
N ARG A 134 -31.14 2.87 1.85
CA ARG A 134 -31.39 4.20 2.44
C ARG A 134 -32.82 4.69 2.22
N PHE A 135 -33.52 4.10 1.25
CA PHE A 135 -34.91 4.40 0.90
C PHE A 135 -35.92 3.29 1.30
N ALA A 136 -35.45 2.26 2.00
CA ALA A 136 -36.26 1.17 2.55
C ALA A 136 -36.43 1.31 4.07
#